data_AF-A0A9D8DPX5-F1
#
_entry.id   AF-A0A9D8DPX5-F1
#
_cell.length_a   1.000
_cell.length_b   1.000
_cell.length_c   1.000
_cell.angle_alpha   90.00
_cell.angle_beta   90.00
_cell.angle_gamma   90.00
#
_symmetry.space_group_name_H-M   'P 1'
#
loop_
_entity.id
_entity.type
_entity.pdbx_description
1 polymer ?
#
loop_
_entity_poly.entity_id
_entity_poly.type
_entity_poly.pdbx_seq_one_letter_code
_entity_poly.pdbx_strand_id
1 'polypeptide(L)'
;MAGIVSADALKARFGWRAERRPEPGFGHVLAAAAGSFLVFSAFALVNELADPGDRQLPGIIFSLALLAVGVIGGMQFTGPLRSAFATVIVLATPLLWIYVFLVEGDGGRGDLRAVYLLTIASYAVFASVVWTRGRGIMIGLFLVVFTAWVLFEVGGDTGGSVPFSDQINTLQAPGPVDLSAFGSGDTTTDVSIASLILGLVYLAAAFRFDRQKLTGLATPFIAVGAFFGIIGAITLGTEGESQMAAGWSAAGIGLVVGVIGGLGLHRRGTTWIGVLFIKGGLVVVAEDISNDPLALAGIFLVFAIGLAVIALVSAQKFGEYVDGDEQGGTVASPRPISI
;
A
#
# COMPACT_ATOMS: atom_id res chain seq x y z
N MET A 1 -16.72 0.79 -29.49
CA MET A 1 -16.42 2.06 -28.80
C MET A 1 -16.96 1.95 -27.37
N ALA A 2 -16.09 1.74 -26.39
CA ALA A 2 -16.51 1.79 -24.99
C ALA A 2 -16.95 3.24 -24.68
N GLY A 3 -18.21 3.43 -24.29
CA GLY A 3 -18.72 4.75 -23.93
C GLY A 3 -17.85 5.35 -22.83
N ILE A 4 -17.29 6.54 -23.07
CA ILE A 4 -16.55 7.28 -22.05
C ILE A 4 -17.53 7.52 -20.89
N VAL A 5 -17.28 6.88 -19.75
CA VAL A 5 -18.09 7.06 -18.54
C VAL A 5 -18.06 8.55 -18.17
N SER A 6 -19.23 9.19 -18.11
CA SER A 6 -19.30 10.62 -17.78
C SER A 6 -18.83 10.88 -16.34
N ALA A 7 -18.29 12.07 -16.10
CA ALA A 7 -17.90 12.47 -14.74
C ALA A 7 -19.08 12.38 -13.77
N ASP A 8 -20.30 12.64 -14.24
CA ASP A 8 -21.53 12.54 -13.45
C ASP A 8 -21.86 11.09 -13.07
N ALA A 9 -21.64 10.13 -13.97
CA ALA A 9 -21.79 8.71 -13.64
C ALA A 9 -20.76 8.25 -12.61
N LEU A 10 -19.52 8.75 -12.69
CA LEU A 10 -18.50 8.48 -11.67
C LEU A 10 -18.88 9.10 -10.33
N LYS A 11 -19.35 10.35 -10.31
CA LYS A 11 -19.85 11.01 -9.09
C LYS A 11 -21.05 10.28 -8.49
N ALA A 12 -21.99 9.82 -9.31
CA ALA A 12 -23.13 9.04 -8.84
C ALA A 12 -22.68 7.71 -8.18
N ARG A 13 -21.63 7.08 -8.73
CA ARG A 13 -21.10 5.81 -8.19
C ARG A 13 -20.23 5.96 -6.95
N PHE A 14 -19.42 7.01 -6.89
CA PHE A 14 -18.44 7.22 -5.81
C PHE A 14 -18.89 8.26 -4.77
N GLY A 15 -19.97 8.99 -5.03
CA GLY A 15 -20.52 10.03 -4.17
C GLY A 15 -19.53 11.16 -3.91
N TRP A 16 -19.62 11.75 -2.72
CA TRP A 16 -18.74 12.82 -2.26
C TRP A 16 -17.24 12.46 -2.32
N ARG A 17 -16.89 11.17 -2.30
CA ARG A 17 -15.51 10.66 -2.35
C ARG A 17 -14.88 10.78 -3.73
N ALA A 18 -15.68 10.87 -4.80
CA ALA A 18 -15.14 11.27 -6.09
C ALA A 18 -14.66 12.73 -6.02
N GLU A 19 -15.43 13.58 -5.36
CA GLU A 19 -15.25 15.04 -5.40
C GLU A 19 -14.25 15.57 -4.38
N ARG A 20 -14.21 14.98 -3.18
CA ARG A 20 -13.40 15.43 -2.06
C ARG A 20 -12.39 14.36 -1.63
N ARG A 21 -11.24 14.83 -1.17
CA ARG A 21 -10.23 13.99 -0.52
C ARG A 21 -10.69 13.70 0.90
N PRO A 22 -10.60 12.46 1.39
CA PRO A 22 -10.82 12.19 2.80
C PRO A 22 -9.80 12.98 3.62
N GLU A 23 -10.25 13.64 4.68
CA GLU A 23 -9.34 14.26 5.63
C GLU A 23 -8.55 13.15 6.33
N PRO A 24 -7.21 13.21 6.37
CA PRO A 24 -6.44 12.21 7.09
C PRO A 24 -6.60 12.46 8.59
N GLY A 25 -7.32 11.56 9.24
CA GLY A 25 -7.33 11.41 10.69
C GLY A 25 -6.04 10.71 11.14
N PHE A 26 -5.36 11.28 12.13
CA PHE A 26 -4.16 10.70 12.71
C PHE A 26 -4.47 9.32 13.32
N GLY A 27 -5.63 9.18 13.98
CA GLY A 27 -6.09 7.90 14.52
C GLY A 27 -6.24 6.83 13.44
N HIS A 28 -6.78 7.18 12.26
CA HIS A 28 -6.94 6.26 11.14
C HIS A 28 -5.61 5.73 10.61
N VAL A 29 -4.59 6.60 10.55
CA VAL A 29 -3.24 6.25 10.13
C VAL A 29 -2.58 5.30 11.13
N LEU A 30 -2.68 5.58 12.43
CA LEU A 30 -2.14 4.70 13.47
C LEU A 30 -2.84 3.34 13.48
N ALA A 31 -4.16 3.31 13.28
CA ALA A 31 -4.89 2.06 13.20
C ALA A 31 -4.53 1.26 11.93
N ALA A 32 -4.32 1.92 10.79
CA ALA A 32 -3.79 1.26 9.60
C ALA A 32 -2.41 0.63 9.88
N ALA A 33 -1.52 1.36 10.55
CA ALA A 33 -0.23 0.83 10.97
C ALA A 33 -0.40 -0.40 11.89
N ALA A 34 -1.31 -0.34 12.87
CA ALA A 34 -1.64 -1.48 13.73
C ALA A 34 -2.09 -2.72 12.95
N GLY A 35 -3.01 -2.55 11.99
CA GLY A 35 -3.47 -3.64 11.12
C GLY A 35 -2.33 -4.26 10.32
N SER A 36 -1.32 -3.46 9.94
CA SER A 36 -0.15 -4.00 9.25
C SER A 36 0.81 -4.79 10.13
N PHE A 37 1.03 -4.34 11.36
CA PHE A 37 1.84 -5.10 12.33
C PHE A 37 1.17 -6.42 12.68
N LEU A 38 -0.17 -6.47 12.74
CA LEU A 38 -0.91 -7.72 12.93
C LEU A 38 -0.63 -8.73 11.81
N VAL A 39 -0.61 -8.28 10.55
CA VAL A 39 -0.32 -9.16 9.40
C VAL A 39 1.12 -9.66 9.45
N PHE A 40 2.08 -8.79 9.77
CA PHE A 40 3.49 -9.20 9.91
C PHE A 40 3.71 -10.15 11.09
N SER A 41 3.01 -9.95 12.21
CA SER A 41 3.03 -10.86 13.34
C SER A 41 2.53 -12.25 12.95
N ALA A 42 1.40 -12.33 12.23
CA ALA A 42 0.86 -13.60 11.74
C ALA A 42 1.81 -14.26 10.72
N PHE A 43 2.43 -13.49 9.84
CA PHE A 43 3.43 -14.00 8.89
C PHE A 43 4.66 -14.58 9.61
N ALA A 44 5.21 -13.87 10.58
CA ALA A 44 6.34 -14.35 11.39
C ALA A 44 5.97 -15.63 12.15
N LEU A 45 4.77 -15.67 12.74
CA LEU A 45 4.27 -16.83 13.47
C LEU A 45 4.16 -18.08 12.57
N VAL A 46 3.66 -17.93 11.33
CA VAL A 46 3.58 -19.05 10.38
C VAL A 46 4.97 -19.59 10.06
N ASN A 47 5.94 -18.71 9.78
CA ASN A 47 7.29 -19.15 9.42
C ASN A 47 8.04 -19.83 10.57
N GLU A 48 7.69 -19.50 11.80
CA GLU A 48 8.26 -20.09 13.01
C GLU A 48 7.61 -21.43 13.38
N LEU A 49 6.27 -21.48 13.36
CA LEU A 49 5.54 -22.67 13.83
C LEU A 49 5.47 -23.79 12.81
N ALA A 50 5.55 -23.47 11.52
CA ALA A 50 5.45 -24.47 10.47
C ALA A 50 6.84 -24.99 10.08
N ASP A 51 6.92 -26.31 9.92
CA ASP A 51 8.12 -26.95 9.39
C ASP A 51 8.53 -26.29 8.07
N PRO A 52 9.82 -26.08 7.79
CA PRO A 52 10.28 -25.36 6.60
C PRO A 52 9.72 -25.92 5.28
N GLY A 53 9.41 -27.22 5.22
CA GLY A 53 8.82 -27.88 4.06
C GLY A 53 7.29 -27.91 4.02
N ASP A 54 6.60 -27.43 5.05
CA ASP A 54 5.12 -27.45 5.17
C ASP A 54 4.55 -26.09 5.61
N ARG A 55 5.20 -24.99 5.22
CA ARG A 55 4.71 -23.63 5.53
C ARG A 55 3.52 -23.21 4.69
N GLN A 56 3.29 -23.87 3.56
CA GLN A 56 2.26 -23.50 2.61
C GLN A 56 0.86 -23.59 3.23
N LEU A 57 0.46 -24.74 3.76
CA LEU A 57 -0.88 -24.95 4.27
C LEU A 57 -1.21 -24.04 5.47
N PRO A 58 -0.35 -23.93 6.51
CA PRO A 58 -0.57 -22.98 7.60
C PRO A 58 -0.65 -21.53 7.09
N GLY A 59 0.22 -21.13 6.17
CA GLY A 59 0.21 -19.77 5.61
C GLY A 59 -1.08 -19.43 4.84
N ILE A 60 -1.61 -20.38 4.07
CA ILE A 60 -2.91 -20.23 3.39
C ILE A 60 -4.02 -20.07 4.44
N ILE A 61 -4.08 -20.94 5.44
CA ILE A 61 -5.12 -20.91 6.48
C ILE A 61 -5.09 -19.58 7.24
N PHE A 62 -3.92 -19.14 7.68
CA PHE A 62 -3.76 -17.88 8.41
C PHE A 62 -4.11 -16.67 7.52
N SER A 63 -3.71 -16.66 6.26
CA SER A 63 -4.05 -15.58 5.32
C SER A 63 -5.56 -15.50 5.08
N LEU A 64 -6.23 -16.65 4.92
CA LEU A 64 -7.69 -16.70 4.81
C LEU A 64 -8.38 -16.24 6.10
N ALA A 65 -7.88 -16.62 7.27
CA ALA A 65 -8.40 -16.17 8.55
C ALA A 65 -8.26 -14.65 8.71
N LEU A 66 -7.10 -14.08 8.37
CA LEU A 66 -6.88 -12.63 8.37
C LEU A 66 -7.81 -11.91 7.39
N LEU A 67 -8.00 -12.44 6.18
CA LEU A 67 -8.94 -11.89 5.21
C LEU A 67 -10.37 -11.91 5.74
N ALA A 68 -10.81 -13.02 6.34
CA ALA A 68 -12.13 -13.14 6.94
C ALA A 68 -12.32 -12.13 8.08
N VAL A 69 -11.35 -12.01 8.99
CA VAL A 69 -11.36 -11.02 10.07
C VAL A 69 -11.36 -9.59 9.53
N GLY A 70 -10.55 -9.31 8.50
CA GLY A 70 -10.50 -8.03 7.81
C GLY A 70 -11.83 -7.65 7.18
N VAL A 71 -12.47 -8.57 6.48
CA VAL A 71 -13.78 -8.34 5.83
C VAL A 71 -14.88 -8.15 6.89
N ILE A 72 -15.01 -9.09 7.83
CA ILE A 72 -16.07 -9.06 8.86
C ILE A 72 -15.87 -7.84 9.77
N GLY A 73 -14.65 -7.60 10.26
CA GLY A 73 -14.32 -6.45 11.09
C GLY A 73 -14.49 -5.13 10.35
N GLY A 74 -14.08 -5.06 9.09
CA GLY A 74 -14.34 -3.90 8.23
C GLY A 74 -15.82 -3.61 8.03
N MET A 75 -16.67 -4.65 8.07
CA MET A 75 -18.14 -4.58 8.01
C MET A 75 -18.80 -4.25 9.35
N GLN A 76 -18.17 -4.50 10.49
CA GLN A 76 -18.80 -4.30 11.79
C GLN A 76 -18.36 -2.99 12.45
N PHE A 77 -17.10 -2.61 12.28
CA PHE A 77 -16.51 -1.47 12.97
C PHE A 77 -16.47 -0.23 12.08
N THR A 78 -16.53 0.95 12.70
CA THR A 78 -16.41 2.27 12.08
C THR A 78 -15.13 2.95 12.54
N GLY A 79 -14.69 4.00 11.85
CA GLY A 79 -13.54 4.83 12.25
C GLY A 79 -12.18 4.16 12.15
N PRO A 80 -11.25 4.50 13.07
CA PRO A 80 -9.87 4.03 12.98
C PRO A 80 -9.75 2.51 12.84
N LEU A 81 -10.55 1.74 13.59
CA LEU A 81 -10.53 0.27 13.52
C LEU A 81 -10.82 -0.26 12.11
N ARG A 82 -11.72 0.39 11.37
CA ARG A 82 -11.98 0.02 9.98
C ARG A 82 -10.74 0.18 9.09
N SER A 83 -9.89 1.17 9.38
CA SER A 83 -8.62 1.38 8.66
C SER A 83 -7.62 0.26 8.95
N ALA A 84 -7.60 -0.25 10.18
CA ALA A 84 -6.82 -1.45 10.53
C ALA A 84 -7.26 -2.65 9.71
N PHE A 85 -8.56 -2.94 9.70
CA PHE A 85 -9.12 -4.07 8.94
C PHE A 85 -8.93 -3.93 7.43
N ALA A 86 -9.07 -2.73 6.88
CA ALA A 86 -8.75 -2.47 5.47
C ALA A 86 -7.28 -2.80 5.17
N THR A 87 -6.37 -2.43 6.08
CA THR A 87 -4.94 -2.74 5.95
C THR A 87 -4.67 -4.24 6.05
N VAL A 88 -5.38 -4.95 6.93
CA VAL A 88 -5.31 -6.42 7.02
C VAL A 88 -5.73 -7.05 5.69
N ILE A 89 -6.86 -6.63 5.10
CA ILE A 89 -7.30 -7.15 3.80
C ILE A 89 -6.22 -6.90 2.74
N VAL A 90 -5.72 -5.66 2.68
CA VAL A 90 -4.71 -5.24 1.71
C VAL A 90 -3.49 -6.13 1.77
N LEU A 91 -2.93 -6.37 2.96
CA LEU A 91 -1.65 -7.08 3.09
C LEU A 91 -1.82 -8.60 3.09
N ALA A 92 -2.93 -9.13 3.62
CA ALA A 92 -3.21 -10.56 3.60
C ALA A 92 -3.54 -11.08 2.19
N THR A 93 -4.04 -10.23 1.29
CA THR A 93 -4.38 -10.63 -0.09
C THR A 93 -3.17 -11.11 -0.91
N PRO A 94 -2.10 -10.33 -1.11
CA PRO A 94 -0.91 -10.82 -1.80
C PRO A 94 -0.25 -11.95 -1.03
N LEU A 95 -0.29 -11.91 0.31
CA LEU A 95 0.30 -12.94 1.14
C LEU A 95 -0.35 -14.32 0.91
N LEU A 96 -1.68 -14.36 0.79
CA LEU A 96 -2.41 -15.57 0.43
C LEU A 96 -1.85 -16.18 -0.87
N TRP A 97 -1.71 -15.36 -1.91
CA TRP A 97 -1.24 -15.84 -3.21
C TRP A 97 0.23 -16.26 -3.17
N ILE A 98 1.07 -15.56 -2.40
CA ILE A 98 2.47 -15.96 -2.17
C ILE A 98 2.52 -17.35 -1.55
N TYR A 99 1.74 -17.62 -0.50
CA TYR A 99 1.69 -18.96 0.10
C TYR A 99 1.17 -20.01 -0.90
N VAL A 100 0.14 -19.69 -1.69
CA VAL A 100 -0.40 -20.62 -2.69
C VAL A 100 0.63 -21.02 -3.75
N PHE A 101 1.47 -20.08 -4.23
CA PHE A 101 2.27 -20.30 -5.43
C PHE A 101 3.80 -20.35 -5.23
N LEU A 102 4.36 -19.77 -4.18
CA LEU A 102 5.81 -19.52 -4.09
C LEU A 102 6.53 -20.28 -2.97
N VAL A 103 5.81 -20.93 -2.07
CA VAL A 103 6.43 -21.52 -0.86
C VAL A 103 7.00 -22.92 -1.07
N GLU A 104 6.52 -23.69 -2.05
CA GLU A 104 7.01 -25.07 -2.34
C GLU A 104 8.26 -25.13 -3.24
N GLY A 105 9.16 -24.15 -3.14
CA GLY A 105 10.57 -24.31 -3.51
C GLY A 105 10.97 -24.14 -4.99
N ASP A 106 10.04 -24.22 -5.95
CA ASP A 106 10.36 -24.06 -7.38
C ASP A 106 9.65 -22.86 -8.03
N GLY A 107 9.26 -21.87 -7.23
CA GLY A 107 8.50 -20.70 -7.67
C GLY A 107 9.12 -20.03 -8.89
N GLY A 108 8.50 -20.24 -10.06
CA GLY A 108 8.98 -19.74 -11.33
C GLY A 108 8.41 -18.38 -11.69
N ARG A 109 8.87 -17.81 -12.82
CA ARG A 109 8.30 -16.59 -13.41
C ARG A 109 6.78 -16.69 -13.61
N GLY A 110 6.29 -17.89 -13.96
CA GLY A 110 4.86 -18.18 -14.11
C GLY A 110 4.08 -18.03 -12.81
N ASP A 111 4.63 -18.48 -11.70
CA ASP A 111 4.01 -18.43 -10.37
C ASP A 111 3.95 -16.99 -9.86
N LEU A 112 5.05 -16.22 -10.03
CA LEU A 112 5.06 -14.79 -9.73
C LEU A 112 4.02 -14.02 -10.55
N ARG A 113 3.89 -14.34 -11.85
CA ARG A 113 2.84 -13.77 -12.71
C ARG A 113 1.44 -14.11 -12.17
N ALA A 114 1.22 -15.35 -11.73
CA ALA A 114 -0.06 -15.74 -11.13
C ALA A 114 -0.34 -14.95 -9.84
N VAL A 115 0.65 -14.79 -8.96
CA VAL A 115 0.53 -13.98 -7.74
C VAL A 115 0.14 -12.53 -8.06
N TYR A 116 0.81 -11.90 -9.02
CA TYR A 116 0.48 -10.54 -9.46
C TYR A 116 -0.95 -10.44 -10.00
N LEU A 117 -1.30 -11.27 -10.98
CA LEU A 117 -2.59 -11.20 -11.65
C LEU A 117 -3.75 -11.51 -10.70
N LEU A 118 -3.58 -12.48 -9.80
CA LEU A 118 -4.60 -12.81 -8.80
C LEU A 118 -4.72 -11.73 -7.73
N THR A 119 -3.62 -11.08 -7.33
CA THR A 119 -3.67 -9.94 -6.42
C THR A 119 -4.40 -8.75 -7.07
N ILE A 120 -4.08 -8.43 -8.33
CA ILE A 120 -4.74 -7.40 -9.13
C ILE A 120 -6.24 -7.68 -9.25
N ALA A 121 -6.60 -8.92 -9.62
CA ALA A 121 -7.99 -9.35 -9.70
C ALA A 121 -8.70 -9.25 -8.34
N SER A 122 -8.05 -9.68 -7.25
CA SER A 122 -8.59 -9.60 -5.90
C SER A 122 -8.86 -8.15 -5.49
N TYR A 123 -7.91 -7.23 -5.72
CA TYR A 123 -8.11 -5.82 -5.44
C TYR A 123 -9.19 -5.19 -6.32
N ALA A 124 -9.32 -5.59 -7.59
CA ALA A 124 -10.41 -5.14 -8.45
C ALA A 124 -11.77 -5.61 -7.94
N VAL A 125 -11.87 -6.87 -7.49
CA VAL A 125 -13.06 -7.44 -6.85
C VAL A 125 -13.36 -6.69 -5.55
N PHE A 126 -12.39 -6.48 -4.67
CA PHE A 126 -12.59 -5.74 -3.43
C PHE A 126 -12.97 -4.27 -3.68
N ALA A 127 -12.35 -3.60 -4.64
CA ALA A 127 -12.75 -2.25 -5.03
C ALA A 127 -14.20 -2.18 -5.55
N SER A 128 -14.69 -3.27 -6.17
CA SER A 128 -16.04 -3.36 -6.74
C SER A 128 -17.11 -3.79 -5.73
N VAL A 129 -16.81 -4.80 -4.93
CA VAL A 129 -17.75 -5.52 -4.05
C VAL A 129 -17.68 -4.99 -2.62
N VAL A 130 -16.47 -4.69 -2.12
CA VAL A 130 -16.28 -4.31 -0.72
C VAL A 130 -16.69 -2.85 -0.50
N TRP A 131 -17.08 -2.63 0.75
CA TRP A 131 -17.55 -1.39 1.33
C TRP A 131 -16.85 -0.14 0.80
N THR A 132 -17.67 0.87 0.57
CA THR A 132 -17.36 2.09 -0.19
C THR A 132 -16.18 2.91 0.34
N ARG A 133 -15.72 2.66 1.58
CA ARG A 133 -14.72 3.49 2.27
C ARG A 133 -13.26 3.11 1.96
N GLY A 134 -12.96 1.84 1.69
CA GLY A 134 -11.60 1.37 1.36
C GLY A 134 -11.21 1.49 -0.12
N ARG A 135 -12.14 1.89 -0.99
CA ARG A 135 -11.97 1.83 -2.45
C ARG A 135 -10.81 2.65 -2.99
N GLY A 136 -10.56 3.83 -2.44
CA GLY A 136 -9.43 4.67 -2.88
C GLY A 136 -8.07 4.01 -2.63
N ILE A 137 -7.92 3.37 -1.47
CA ILE A 137 -6.72 2.61 -1.10
C ILE A 137 -6.60 1.36 -1.99
N MET A 138 -7.70 0.61 -2.19
CA MET A 138 -7.72 -0.56 -3.07
C MET A 138 -7.37 -0.20 -4.51
N ILE A 139 -7.85 0.94 -5.02
CA ILE A 139 -7.46 1.46 -6.34
C ILE A 139 -5.97 1.83 -6.36
N GLY A 140 -5.48 2.54 -5.34
CA GLY A 140 -4.06 2.87 -5.24
C GLY A 140 -3.19 1.62 -5.28
N LEU A 141 -3.52 0.61 -4.50
CA LEU A 141 -2.79 -0.65 -4.45
C LEU A 141 -2.93 -1.49 -5.71
N PHE A 142 -4.13 -1.51 -6.30
CA PHE A 142 -4.33 -2.07 -7.63
C PHE A 142 -3.35 -1.43 -8.62
N LEU A 143 -3.22 -0.10 -8.63
CA LEU A 143 -2.27 0.59 -9.50
C LEU A 143 -0.82 0.25 -9.15
N VAL A 144 -0.44 0.17 -7.86
CA VAL A 144 0.91 -0.24 -7.43
C VAL A 144 1.24 -1.63 -7.94
N VAL A 145 0.38 -2.61 -7.67
CA VAL A 145 0.61 -4.02 -8.03
C VAL A 145 0.56 -4.19 -9.55
N PHE A 146 -0.34 -3.50 -10.24
CA PHE A 146 -0.37 -3.48 -11.70
C PHE A 146 0.92 -2.90 -12.28
N THR A 147 1.43 -1.81 -11.72
CA THR A 147 2.70 -1.21 -12.15
C THR A 147 3.84 -2.18 -11.92
N ALA A 148 3.94 -2.77 -10.73
CA ALA A 148 4.94 -3.76 -10.41
C ALA A 148 4.89 -4.97 -11.35
N TRP A 149 3.69 -5.44 -11.72
CA TRP A 149 3.51 -6.48 -12.73
C TRP A 149 4.01 -6.06 -14.12
N VAL A 150 3.68 -4.84 -14.59
CA VAL A 150 4.20 -4.34 -15.88
C VAL A 150 5.72 -4.26 -15.86
N LEU A 151 6.32 -3.75 -14.79
CA LEU A 151 7.78 -3.69 -14.64
C LEU A 151 8.40 -5.09 -14.65
N PHE A 152 7.79 -6.05 -13.97
CA PHE A 152 8.19 -7.46 -14.00
C PHE A 152 8.10 -8.05 -15.41
N GLU A 153 7.08 -7.70 -16.20
CA GLU A 153 6.97 -8.14 -17.59
C GLU A 153 8.04 -7.51 -18.49
N VAL A 154 8.31 -6.21 -18.31
CA VAL A 154 9.34 -5.48 -19.06
C VAL A 154 10.75 -6.00 -18.74
N GLY A 155 11.02 -6.34 -17.47
CA GLY A 155 12.31 -6.87 -17.05
C GLY A 155 12.68 -8.21 -17.71
N GLY A 156 11.72 -8.97 -18.22
CA GLY A 156 11.98 -10.24 -18.90
C GLY A 156 12.79 -11.24 -18.03
N ASP A 157 13.52 -12.14 -18.69
CA ASP A 157 14.27 -13.21 -18.00
C ASP A 157 15.58 -12.71 -17.36
N THR A 158 16.05 -11.52 -17.72
CA THR A 158 17.34 -10.94 -17.28
C THR A 158 17.22 -9.83 -16.25
N GLY A 159 16.09 -9.12 -16.20
CA GLY A 159 15.83 -7.97 -15.32
C GLY A 159 14.72 -8.23 -14.31
N GLY A 160 14.42 -9.50 -14.04
CA GLY A 160 13.33 -9.92 -13.17
C GLY A 160 13.69 -9.97 -11.70
N SER A 161 14.44 -9.02 -11.15
CA SER A 161 14.28 -8.76 -9.73
C SER A 161 12.89 -8.16 -9.58
N VAL A 162 11.96 -8.97 -9.06
CA VAL A 162 10.71 -8.44 -8.50
C VAL A 162 11.16 -7.25 -7.65
N PRO A 163 10.57 -6.04 -7.73
CA PRO A 163 10.74 -5.11 -6.62
C PRO A 163 10.39 -5.95 -5.38
N PHE A 164 11.32 -6.07 -4.43
CA PHE A 164 11.26 -6.99 -3.30
C PHE A 164 11.64 -8.48 -3.49
N SER A 165 12.15 -8.97 -4.64
CA SER A 165 12.63 -10.37 -4.76
C SER A 165 13.79 -10.64 -3.82
N ASP A 166 14.76 -9.72 -3.79
CA ASP A 166 15.93 -9.88 -2.93
C ASP A 166 15.51 -9.84 -1.47
N GLN A 167 14.49 -9.04 -1.13
CA GLN A 167 13.89 -9.03 0.21
C GLN A 167 13.10 -10.31 0.52
N ILE A 168 12.41 -10.92 -0.45
CA ILE A 168 11.73 -12.22 -0.28
C ILE A 168 12.73 -13.37 -0.13
N ASN A 169 13.85 -13.31 -0.86
CA ASN A 169 14.92 -14.29 -0.75
C ASN A 169 15.73 -14.10 0.54
N THR A 170 15.95 -12.87 1.00
CA THR A 170 16.55 -12.59 2.32
C THR A 170 15.56 -12.79 3.47
N LEU A 171 14.24 -12.89 3.25
CA LEU A 171 13.31 -13.32 4.31
C LEU A 171 13.58 -14.77 4.77
N GLN A 172 14.42 -15.54 4.06
CA GLN A 172 14.96 -16.82 4.54
C GLN A 172 16.22 -16.69 5.41
N ALA A 173 16.83 -15.50 5.52
CA ALA A 173 18.03 -15.25 6.33
C ALA A 173 17.90 -13.92 7.10
N PRO A 174 17.79 -13.93 8.44
CA PRO A 174 17.58 -12.73 9.23
C PRO A 174 18.77 -11.78 9.08
N GLY A 175 18.54 -10.66 8.39
CA GLY A 175 19.52 -9.59 8.18
C GLY A 175 18.79 -8.27 7.91
N PRO A 176 19.44 -7.11 8.16
CA PRO A 176 18.80 -5.81 8.04
C PRO A 176 18.26 -5.58 6.63
N VAL A 177 17.03 -5.04 6.50
CA VAL A 177 16.47 -4.62 5.19
C VAL A 177 17.46 -3.69 4.50
N ASP A 178 18.11 -4.21 3.48
CA ASP A 178 19.02 -3.42 2.67
C ASP A 178 18.20 -2.48 1.78
N LEU A 179 18.16 -1.20 2.16
CA LEU A 179 17.57 -0.15 1.31
C LEU A 179 18.42 0.09 0.06
N SER A 180 19.66 -0.41 0.00
CA SER A 180 20.45 -0.42 -1.24
C SER A 180 19.78 -1.27 -2.31
N ALA A 181 18.96 -2.27 -1.97
CA ALA A 181 18.18 -3.07 -2.92
C ALA A 181 17.16 -2.24 -3.73
N PHE A 182 16.83 -1.01 -3.31
CA PHE A 182 16.07 -0.07 -4.14
C PHE A 182 16.88 0.59 -5.26
N GLY A 183 18.20 0.36 -5.33
CA GLY A 183 19.09 0.94 -6.34
C GLY A 183 20.35 0.12 -6.68
N SER A 184 20.52 -1.10 -6.16
CA SER A 184 21.71 -1.94 -6.35
C SER A 184 21.46 -3.23 -7.14
N GLY A 185 20.19 -3.56 -7.45
CA GLY A 185 19.91 -4.55 -8.48
C GLY A 185 20.31 -3.97 -9.84
N ASP A 186 20.84 -4.80 -10.74
CA ASP A 186 20.92 -4.50 -12.18
C ASP A 186 19.48 -4.33 -12.73
N THR A 187 18.79 -3.27 -12.31
CA THR A 187 17.58 -2.81 -12.96
C THR A 187 17.99 -2.46 -14.37
N THR A 188 17.43 -3.16 -15.35
CA THR A 188 17.70 -2.83 -16.74
C THR A 188 17.16 -1.43 -17.02
N THR A 189 17.86 -0.69 -17.88
CA THR A 189 17.44 0.64 -18.34
C THR A 189 15.97 0.63 -18.79
N ASP A 190 15.51 -0.48 -19.37
CA ASP A 190 14.13 -0.69 -19.80
C ASP A 190 13.11 -0.63 -18.66
N VAL A 191 13.39 -1.26 -17.51
CA VAL A 191 12.52 -1.22 -16.32
C VAL A 191 12.48 0.19 -15.76
N SER A 192 13.63 0.86 -15.69
CA SER A 192 13.76 2.24 -15.21
C SER A 192 12.97 3.23 -16.10
N ILE A 193 13.08 3.10 -17.43
CA ILE A 193 12.29 3.87 -18.41
C ILE A 193 10.78 3.57 -18.26
N ALA A 194 10.40 2.30 -18.17
CA ALA A 194 9.00 1.90 -18.03
C ALA A 194 8.37 2.48 -16.74
N SER A 195 9.11 2.44 -15.63
CA SER A 195 8.69 3.00 -14.33
C SER A 195 8.45 4.51 -14.43
N LEU A 196 9.36 5.24 -15.07
CA LEU A 196 9.21 6.68 -15.31
C LEU A 196 7.99 7.00 -16.19
N ILE A 197 7.82 6.28 -17.30
CA ILE A 197 6.69 6.47 -18.22
C ILE A 197 5.36 6.20 -17.51
N LEU A 198 5.24 5.10 -16.79
CA LEU A 198 4.02 4.76 -16.03
C LEU A 198 3.74 5.82 -14.95
N GLY A 199 4.78 6.29 -14.27
CA GLY A 199 4.70 7.39 -13.31
C GLY A 199 4.08 8.65 -13.93
N LEU A 200 4.60 9.08 -15.08
CA LEU A 200 4.09 10.25 -15.82
C LEU A 200 2.66 10.04 -16.34
N VAL A 201 2.33 8.84 -16.82
CA VAL A 201 0.97 8.49 -17.27
C VAL A 201 -0.04 8.62 -16.12
N TYR A 202 0.30 8.13 -14.92
CA TYR A 202 -0.57 8.29 -13.76
C TYR A 202 -0.70 9.74 -13.31
N LEU A 203 0.38 10.53 -13.34
CA LEU A 203 0.31 11.95 -13.03
C LEU A 203 -0.56 12.71 -14.05
N ALA A 204 -0.49 12.37 -15.34
CA ALA A 204 -1.36 12.93 -16.37
C ALA A 204 -2.83 12.54 -16.16
N ALA A 205 -3.10 11.28 -15.80
CA ALA A 205 -4.44 10.82 -15.45
C ALA A 205 -4.98 11.55 -14.20
N ALA A 206 -4.15 11.71 -13.17
CA ALA A 206 -4.48 12.49 -11.98
C ALA A 206 -4.82 13.94 -12.31
N PHE A 207 -4.02 14.60 -13.14
CA PHE A 207 -4.27 15.97 -13.59
C PHE A 207 -5.62 16.08 -14.32
N ARG A 208 -5.93 15.11 -15.18
CA ARG A 208 -7.23 15.04 -15.86
C ARG A 208 -8.38 14.88 -14.87
N PHE A 209 -8.26 14.01 -13.87
CA PHE A 209 -9.28 13.85 -12.82
C PHE A 209 -9.43 15.13 -11.98
N ASP A 210 -8.34 15.81 -11.65
CA ASP A 210 -8.36 17.09 -10.90
C ASP A 210 -9.12 18.16 -11.69
N ARG A 211 -8.89 18.26 -13.01
CA ARG A 211 -9.64 19.17 -13.91
C ARG A 211 -11.14 18.86 -13.97
N GLN A 212 -11.51 17.59 -13.79
CA GLN A 212 -12.92 17.16 -13.72
C GLN A 212 -13.54 17.32 -12.32
N LYS A 213 -12.82 17.92 -11.37
CA LYS A 213 -13.20 18.01 -9.95
C LYS A 213 -13.40 16.63 -9.30
N LEU A 214 -12.72 15.61 -9.80
CA LEU A 214 -12.70 14.25 -9.27
C LEU A 214 -11.48 14.06 -8.35
N THR A 215 -11.30 14.98 -7.39
CA THR A 215 -10.05 15.12 -6.63
C THR A 215 -9.74 13.92 -5.73
N GLY A 216 -10.75 13.19 -5.27
CA GLY A 216 -10.58 11.97 -4.49
C GLY A 216 -10.07 10.81 -5.35
N LEU A 217 -10.60 10.66 -6.58
CA LEU A 217 -10.10 9.67 -7.54
C LEU A 217 -8.70 10.00 -8.05
N ALA A 218 -8.33 11.28 -8.15
CA ALA A 218 -6.97 11.68 -8.54
C ALA A 218 -5.89 11.24 -7.52
N THR A 219 -6.24 11.15 -6.24
CA THR A 219 -5.27 10.92 -5.14
C THR A 219 -4.43 9.65 -5.30
N PRO A 220 -4.99 8.44 -5.53
CA PRO A 220 -4.19 7.23 -5.75
C PRO A 220 -3.27 7.36 -6.96
N PHE A 221 -3.72 7.98 -8.05
CA PHE A 221 -2.88 8.18 -9.24
C PHE A 221 -1.72 9.14 -8.97
N ILE A 222 -1.92 10.19 -8.16
CA ILE A 222 -0.82 11.08 -7.74
C ILE A 222 0.19 10.31 -6.91
N ALA A 223 -0.26 9.55 -5.91
CA ALA A 223 0.62 8.82 -5.00
C ALA A 223 1.48 7.80 -5.75
N VAL A 224 0.84 6.96 -6.57
CA VAL A 224 1.52 5.92 -7.35
C VAL A 224 2.38 6.53 -8.44
N GLY A 225 1.87 7.54 -9.16
CA GLY A 225 2.61 8.23 -10.21
C GLY A 225 3.87 8.93 -9.70
N ALA A 226 3.78 9.59 -8.54
CA ALA A 226 4.92 10.19 -7.87
C ALA A 226 5.94 9.14 -7.42
N PHE A 227 5.48 8.06 -6.78
CA PHE A 227 6.36 7.00 -6.28
C PHE A 227 7.17 6.35 -7.40
N PHE A 228 6.51 5.81 -8.43
CA PHE A 228 7.20 5.16 -9.55
C PHE A 228 7.94 6.15 -10.45
N GLY A 229 7.42 7.36 -10.63
CA GLY A 229 8.12 8.42 -11.37
C GLY A 229 9.45 8.80 -10.71
N ILE A 230 9.48 8.96 -9.38
CA ILE A 230 10.71 9.25 -8.63
C ILE A 230 11.67 8.06 -8.71
N ILE A 231 11.19 6.83 -8.46
CA ILE A 231 12.05 5.64 -8.52
C ILE A 231 12.67 5.48 -9.90
N GLY A 232 11.87 5.51 -10.97
CA GLY A 232 12.37 5.39 -12.35
C GLY A 232 13.35 6.49 -12.73
N ALA A 233 13.14 7.73 -12.26
CA ALA A 233 14.08 8.82 -12.49
C ALA A 233 15.41 8.66 -11.73
N ILE A 234 15.37 8.13 -10.51
CA ILE A 234 16.57 7.85 -9.71
C ILE A 234 17.37 6.74 -10.38
N THR A 235 16.73 5.61 -10.72
CA THR A 235 17.42 4.44 -11.29
C THR A 235 18.00 4.74 -12.68
N LEU A 236 17.29 5.51 -13.53
CA LEU A 236 17.84 5.97 -14.81
C LEU A 236 19.09 6.83 -14.64
N GLY A 237 19.13 7.66 -13.60
CA GLY A 237 20.24 8.57 -13.39
C GLY A 237 21.48 7.91 -12.77
N THR A 238 21.32 6.76 -12.09
CA THR A 238 22.44 5.98 -11.55
C THR A 238 23.18 5.17 -12.62
N GLU A 239 22.49 4.79 -13.70
CA GLU A 239 23.08 4.04 -14.82
C GLU A 239 23.96 4.91 -15.77
N GLY A 240 23.78 6.24 -15.76
CA GLY A 240 24.40 7.15 -16.74
C GLY A 240 25.68 7.89 -16.31
N GLU A 241 26.47 7.37 -15.35
CA GLU A 241 27.69 7.98 -14.76
C GLU A 241 27.53 9.38 -14.10
N SER A 242 26.36 10.01 -14.19
CA SER A 242 26.11 11.34 -13.64
C SER A 242 25.01 11.28 -12.56
N GLN A 243 25.42 10.97 -11.33
CA GLN A 243 24.58 11.06 -10.12
C GLN A 243 23.89 12.43 -9.99
N MET A 244 24.50 13.49 -10.53
CA MET A 244 23.89 14.83 -10.58
C MET A 244 22.60 14.85 -11.42
N ALA A 245 22.55 14.15 -12.56
CA ALA A 245 21.37 14.09 -13.41
C ALA A 245 20.20 13.34 -12.72
N ALA A 246 20.50 12.28 -11.98
CA ALA A 246 19.54 11.58 -11.12
C ALA A 246 18.94 12.54 -10.08
N GLY A 247 19.80 13.30 -9.39
CA GLY A 247 19.41 14.27 -8.38
C GLY A 247 18.53 15.39 -8.93
N TRP A 248 18.86 15.96 -10.09
CA TRP A 248 18.05 17.00 -10.74
C TRP A 248 16.70 16.48 -11.23
N SER A 249 16.65 15.24 -11.72
CA SER A 249 15.41 14.59 -12.18
C SER A 249 14.47 14.30 -11.01
N ALA A 250 14.99 13.72 -9.93
CA ALA A 250 14.26 13.49 -8.69
C ALA A 250 13.79 14.81 -8.05
N ALA A 251 14.63 15.85 -8.04
CA ALA A 251 14.26 17.18 -7.57
C ALA A 251 13.18 17.83 -8.44
N GLY A 252 13.22 17.65 -9.75
CA GLY A 252 12.20 18.14 -10.69
C GLY A 252 10.84 17.46 -10.46
N ILE A 253 10.81 16.14 -10.30
CA ILE A 253 9.59 15.40 -9.98
C ILE A 253 9.08 15.75 -8.58
N GLY A 254 9.97 15.83 -7.60
CA GLY A 254 9.66 16.28 -6.24
C GLY A 254 9.08 17.71 -6.22
N LEU A 255 9.59 18.61 -7.06
CA LEU A 255 9.07 19.96 -7.24
C LEU A 255 7.69 19.94 -7.92
N VAL A 256 7.48 19.10 -8.96
CA VAL A 256 6.16 18.96 -9.61
C VAL A 256 5.13 18.40 -8.62
N VAL A 257 5.47 17.36 -7.87
CA VAL A 257 4.63 16.79 -6.81
C VAL A 257 4.39 17.81 -5.69
N GLY A 258 5.42 18.57 -5.32
CA GLY A 258 5.37 19.63 -4.31
C GLY A 258 4.55 20.85 -4.74
N VAL A 259 4.58 21.25 -6.01
CA VAL A 259 3.79 22.34 -6.59
C VAL A 259 2.33 21.91 -6.78
N ILE A 260 2.10 20.69 -7.27
CA ILE A 260 0.76 20.07 -7.29
C ILE A 260 0.23 19.90 -5.87
N GLY A 261 1.09 19.58 -4.90
CA GLY A 261 0.79 19.51 -3.47
C GLY A 261 0.49 20.87 -2.83
N GLY A 262 1.28 21.90 -3.15
CA GLY A 262 1.24 23.23 -2.53
C GLY A 262 0.17 24.14 -3.09
N LEU A 263 -0.17 24.02 -4.39
CA LEU A 263 -1.24 24.80 -5.01
C LEU A 263 -2.65 24.28 -4.68
N GLY A 264 -2.75 23.08 -4.11
CA GLY A 264 -4.00 22.60 -3.52
C GLY A 264 -4.02 22.86 -2.02
N LEU A 265 -4.71 23.91 -1.63
CA LEU A 265 -5.09 24.16 -0.23
C LEU A 265 -5.59 22.84 0.41
N HIS A 266 -4.87 22.35 1.44
CA HIS A 266 -5.20 21.18 2.31
C HIS A 266 -4.61 19.79 1.92
N ARG A 267 -3.46 19.71 1.24
CA ARG A 267 -2.87 18.40 0.82
C ARG A 267 -1.91 17.80 1.87
N ARG A 268 -2.43 16.91 2.72
CA ARG A 268 -1.72 16.12 3.76
C ARG A 268 -1.24 14.72 3.30
N GLY A 269 -1.04 14.51 2.00
CA GLY A 269 -0.57 13.23 1.43
C GLY A 269 0.87 12.85 1.83
N THR A 270 1.67 13.84 2.25
CA THR A 270 3.04 13.65 2.78
C THR A 270 3.06 12.86 4.08
N THR A 271 1.98 12.90 4.88
CA THR A 271 1.87 12.11 6.12
C THR A 271 1.86 10.61 5.83
N TRP A 272 1.21 10.16 4.75
CA TRP A 272 1.18 8.74 4.36
C TRP A 272 2.54 8.23 3.89
N ILE A 273 3.26 9.05 3.13
CA ILE A 273 4.63 8.73 2.70
C ILE A 273 5.55 8.64 3.93
N GLY A 274 5.47 9.62 4.85
CA GLY A 274 6.23 9.59 6.11
C GLY A 274 5.93 8.37 6.98
N VAL A 275 4.68 7.90 7.03
CA VAL A 275 4.29 6.69 7.77
C VAL A 275 4.87 5.43 7.15
N LEU A 276 4.93 5.33 5.82
CA LEU A 276 5.60 4.21 5.16
C LEU A 276 7.09 4.16 5.51
N PHE A 277 7.77 5.32 5.56
CA PHE A 277 9.17 5.40 5.97
C PHE A 277 9.40 5.11 7.46
N ILE A 278 8.57 5.67 8.36
CA ILE A 278 8.65 5.39 9.81
C ILE A 278 8.42 3.90 10.07
N LYS A 279 7.43 3.30 9.40
CA LYS A 279 7.14 1.88 9.51
C LYS A 279 8.29 1.03 8.96
N GLY A 280 8.83 1.36 7.79
CA GLY A 280 10.02 0.70 7.24
C GLY A 280 11.18 0.74 8.25
N GLY A 281 11.44 1.90 8.85
CA GLY A 281 12.47 2.05 9.89
C GLY A 281 12.19 1.21 11.15
N LEU A 282 10.92 1.13 11.61
CA LEU A 282 10.57 0.34 12.79
C LEU A 282 10.68 -1.17 12.57
N VAL A 283 10.37 -1.66 11.37
CA VAL A 283 10.56 -3.08 11.01
C VAL A 283 12.05 -3.42 11.03
N VAL A 284 12.89 -2.56 10.44
CA VAL A 284 14.36 -2.73 10.46
C VAL A 284 14.92 -2.74 11.89
N VAL A 285 14.46 -1.82 12.74
CA VAL A 285 14.89 -1.79 14.15
C VAL A 285 14.44 -3.03 14.91
N ALA A 286 13.24 -3.55 14.63
CA ALA A 286 12.77 -4.77 15.26
C ALA A 286 13.64 -5.98 14.86
N GLU A 287 13.98 -6.10 13.58
CA GLU A 287 14.89 -7.14 13.06
C GLU A 287 16.29 -7.06 13.67
N ASP A 288 16.82 -5.86 13.90
CA ASP A 288 18.16 -5.68 14.52
C ASP A 288 18.19 -6.07 16.00
N ILE A 289 17.05 -5.99 16.70
CA ILE A 289 16.95 -6.32 18.13
C ILE A 289 16.77 -7.82 18.37
N SER A 290 16.25 -8.58 17.40
CA SER A 290 15.94 -10.00 17.61
C SER A 290 16.12 -10.86 16.36
N ASN A 291 16.99 -11.86 16.48
CA ASN A 291 17.13 -12.96 15.51
C ASN A 291 16.10 -14.08 15.71
N ASP A 292 15.19 -13.95 16.68
CA ASP A 292 14.18 -14.96 17.01
C ASP A 292 12.83 -14.56 16.38
N PRO A 293 12.32 -15.31 15.37
CA PRO A 293 11.06 -14.99 14.70
C PRO A 293 9.85 -14.99 15.65
N LEU A 294 9.87 -15.79 16.72
CA LEU A 294 8.81 -15.79 17.73
C LEU A 294 8.81 -14.49 18.53
N ALA A 295 9.99 -14.01 18.91
CA ALA A 295 10.14 -12.73 19.59
C ALA A 295 9.72 -11.56 18.70
N LEU A 296 10.09 -11.58 17.40
CA LEU A 296 9.60 -10.61 16.42
C LEU A 296 8.08 -10.61 16.29
N ALA A 297 7.45 -11.79 16.20
CA ALA A 297 6.00 -11.92 16.14
C ALA A 297 5.34 -11.29 17.39
N GLY A 298 5.90 -11.53 18.58
CA GLY A 298 5.46 -10.94 19.83
C GLY A 298 5.62 -9.41 19.86
N ILE A 299 6.76 -8.89 19.42
CA ILE A 299 7.02 -7.45 19.33
C ILE A 299 6.02 -6.78 18.38
N PHE A 300 5.81 -7.34 17.18
CA PHE A 300 4.83 -6.81 16.23
C PHE A 300 3.40 -6.85 16.78
N LEU A 301 3.03 -7.91 17.51
CA LEU A 301 1.72 -7.97 18.15
C LEU A 301 1.54 -6.87 19.21
N VAL A 302 2.56 -6.63 20.03
CA VAL A 302 2.55 -5.54 21.02
C VAL A 302 2.43 -4.17 20.33
N PHE A 303 3.17 -3.93 19.25
CA PHE A 303 3.03 -2.70 18.46
C PHE A 303 1.64 -2.57 17.84
N ALA A 304 1.08 -3.66 17.32
CA ALA A 304 -0.27 -3.66 16.76
C ALA A 304 -1.30 -3.22 17.82
N ILE A 305 -1.27 -3.84 19.00
CA ILE A 305 -2.18 -3.52 20.11
C ILE A 305 -1.95 -2.07 20.59
N GLY A 306 -0.70 -1.68 20.82
CA GLY A 306 -0.34 -0.35 21.30
C GLY A 306 -0.79 0.76 20.34
N LEU A 307 -0.51 0.62 19.05
CA LEU A 307 -0.92 1.58 18.03
C LEU A 307 -2.44 1.63 17.85
N ALA A 308 -3.14 0.49 17.96
CA ALA A 308 -4.60 0.45 17.93
C ALA A 308 -5.22 1.21 19.12
N VAL A 309 -4.66 1.06 20.33
CA VAL A 309 -5.12 1.79 21.52
C VAL A 309 -4.85 3.29 21.35
N ILE A 310 -3.64 3.69 20.93
CA ILE A 310 -3.30 5.11 20.70
C ILE A 310 -4.20 5.70 19.60
N ALA A 311 -4.48 4.95 18.54
CA ALA A 311 -5.39 5.35 17.47
C ALA A 311 -6.80 5.65 17.99
N LEU A 312 -7.34 4.77 18.84
CA LEU A 312 -8.67 4.94 19.44
C LEU A 312 -8.72 6.15 20.38
N VAL A 313 -7.72 6.30 21.25
CA VAL A 313 -7.64 7.42 22.20
C VAL A 313 -7.45 8.75 21.48
N SER A 314 -6.57 8.80 20.47
CA SER A 314 -6.34 10.02 19.68
C SER A 314 -7.57 10.41 18.88
N ALA A 315 -8.25 9.46 18.24
CA ALA A 315 -9.49 9.74 17.53
C ALA A 315 -10.58 10.32 18.44
N GLN A 316 -10.74 9.78 19.66
CA GLN A 316 -11.66 10.34 20.66
C GLN A 316 -11.24 11.76 21.08
N LYS A 317 -9.96 11.96 21.39
CA LYS A 317 -9.44 13.24 21.90
C LYS A 317 -9.48 14.37 20.86
N PHE A 318 -9.22 14.06 19.60
CA PHE A 318 -9.23 15.04 18.51
C PHE A 318 -10.61 15.21 17.87
N GLY A 319 -11.64 14.49 18.37
CA GLY A 319 -12.97 14.50 17.76
C GLY A 319 -12.93 14.07 16.30
N GLU A 320 -12.03 13.14 15.94
CA GLU A 320 -11.94 12.65 14.58
C GLU A 320 -13.28 12.02 14.21
N TYR A 321 -13.82 12.45 13.06
CA TYR A 321 -15.06 11.91 12.57
C TYR A 321 -15.00 10.40 12.48
N VAL A 322 -16.07 9.77 12.95
CA VAL A 322 -16.22 8.32 12.92
C VAL A 322 -15.97 7.82 11.51
N ASP A 323 -16.33 8.52 10.43
CA ASP A 323 -15.88 8.17 9.08
C ASP A 323 -16.13 9.33 8.10
N GLY A 324 -15.26 10.35 8.10
CA GLY A 324 -15.23 11.43 7.10
C GLY A 324 -16.60 11.87 6.58
N ASP A 325 -17.34 12.63 7.40
CA ASP A 325 -18.48 13.47 6.98
C ASP A 325 -19.56 12.83 6.08
N GLU A 326 -20.06 11.63 6.41
CA GLU A 326 -21.30 11.10 5.80
C GLU A 326 -22.56 11.93 6.16
N GLN A 327 -22.44 12.93 7.05
CA GLN A 327 -23.52 13.84 7.42
C GLN A 327 -23.46 15.19 6.69
N GLY A 328 -23.02 15.19 5.42
CA GLY A 328 -23.06 16.35 4.52
C GLY A 328 -24.45 16.95 4.24
N GLY A 329 -25.49 16.57 4.98
CA GLY A 329 -26.75 17.28 5.08
C GLY A 329 -27.30 17.14 6.49
N THR A 330 -27.28 18.23 7.27
CA THR A 330 -27.85 18.38 8.62
C THR A 330 -27.08 17.71 9.77
N VAL A 331 -26.03 18.35 10.28
CA VAL A 331 -25.40 17.96 11.55
C VAL A 331 -26.33 18.37 12.70
N ALA A 332 -27.11 17.41 13.18
CA ALA A 332 -27.44 17.32 14.60
C ALA A 332 -26.14 17.09 15.39
N SER A 333 -26.03 17.68 16.58
CA SER A 333 -24.82 17.67 17.40
C SER A 333 -24.16 16.29 17.52
N PRO A 334 -22.81 16.24 17.59
CA PRO A 334 -22.08 14.98 17.74
C PRO A 334 -22.60 14.22 18.97
N ARG A 335 -23.17 13.03 18.75
CA ARG A 335 -23.53 12.13 19.84
C ARG A 335 -22.24 11.51 20.39
N PRO A 336 -22.00 11.56 21.71
CA PRO A 336 -20.85 10.88 22.30
C PRO A 336 -20.92 9.37 22.03
N ILE A 337 -19.77 8.76 21.75
CA ILE A 337 -19.63 7.31 21.58
C ILE A 337 -19.91 6.66 22.94
N SER A 338 -21.03 5.97 23.08
CA SER A 338 -21.26 5.06 24.20
C SER A 338 -20.55 3.74 23.90
N ILE A 339 -19.55 3.39 24.71
CA ILE A 339 -18.93 2.07 24.72
C ILE A 339 -19.85 1.13 25.50
#